data_AF-A0A6V7QC94-F1
#
_entry.id   AF-A0A6V7QC94-F1
#
_cell.length_a   1.000
_cell.length_b   1.000
_cell.length_c   1.000
_cell.angle_alpha   90.00
_cell.angle_beta   90.00
_cell.angle_gamma   90.00
#
_symmetry.space_group_name_H-M   'P 1'
#
loop_
_entity.id
_entity.type
_entity.pdbx_description
1 polymer ?
#
loop_
_entity_poly.entity_id
_entity_poly.type
_entity_poly.pdbx_seq_one_letter_code
_entity_poly.pdbx_strand_id
1 'polypeptide(L)'
;MESSEEDDDFSAHEWITPQSSVNSVYQSHTEKGIRKICSELLELKDAVENLCGNMQSKYLAFLRISEEVIEVEQELIELQKHVSAQGILVQDLMSGVCRELEMWNKSNSDELAVQSELDNHLNGDMEDPKVTFLETVDILLAEHKTEEALLVLDAEEKSSPELKDLGDDSTAAVSAFKAAFLKRKAMLVEQLVMICEQPSFCLPELKKALSGLTKLGKGSLAQQLLLKAYGSRLQKSIESFLPLCTIYSETYAASLSKLVFSTISLATKESTLLFGDMPSYTNRIVQWAEFEIESFVRLVKENSPSPETICALRAASVCIQASLSHCSLLESQGLKFSKLLMVLLRPHVEEILDLNFRRSRRRVLDLARDDDVLLPSAQVGSSHFVASPSNIILTSSGKKFMSIVKDILDQLTPLAVIHFGGTILNKILQVFDRYIETLIKALPGPSEDDSLMESKDSLNFRLKQMLSKLHS
;
A
#
# COMPACT_ATOMS: atom_id res chain seq x y z
N MET A 1 24.13 -76.63 -40.23
CA MET A 1 22.97 -77.14 -40.97
C MET A 1 21.94 -76.03 -40.95
N GLU A 2 21.55 -75.59 -42.15
CA GLU A 2 20.63 -74.50 -42.45
C GLU A 2 19.14 -74.89 -42.31
N SER A 3 18.31 -73.83 -42.35
CA SER A 3 16.89 -73.74 -42.73
C SER A 3 15.86 -74.12 -41.65
N SER A 4 14.71 -73.44 -41.49
CA SER A 4 13.97 -72.54 -42.39
C SER A 4 13.03 -71.61 -41.60
N GLU A 5 12.72 -70.45 -42.21
CA GLU A 5 11.62 -69.53 -41.89
C GLU A 5 10.25 -70.21 -42.07
N GLU A 6 9.25 -69.81 -41.28
CA GLU A 6 7.91 -69.39 -41.75
C GLU A 6 7.10 -68.78 -40.60
N ASP A 7 6.52 -67.61 -40.89
CA ASP A 7 5.65 -66.79 -40.07
C ASP A 7 4.32 -67.49 -39.75
N ASP A 8 3.79 -67.29 -38.54
CA ASP A 8 2.35 -67.29 -38.33
C ASP A 8 1.98 -66.19 -37.33
N ASP A 9 1.33 -65.16 -37.86
CA ASP A 9 0.82 -63.98 -37.19
C ASP A 9 -0.46 -64.35 -36.42
N PHE A 10 -0.38 -64.44 -35.09
CA PHE A 10 -1.55 -64.34 -34.23
C PHE A 10 -1.31 -63.31 -33.11
N SER A 11 -2.15 -62.28 -33.16
CA SER A 11 -2.03 -61.05 -32.39
C SER A 11 -1.91 -61.26 -30.88
N ALA A 12 -0.92 -60.60 -30.31
CA ALA A 12 -0.74 -60.43 -28.88
C ALA A 12 -1.94 -59.71 -28.25
N HIS A 13 -2.74 -60.43 -27.45
CA HIS A 13 -3.55 -59.83 -26.39
C HIS A 13 -3.62 -60.76 -25.18
N GLU A 14 -2.51 -60.86 -24.46
CA GLU A 14 -2.53 -61.30 -23.07
C GLU A 14 -2.44 -60.04 -22.19
N TRP A 15 -3.60 -59.48 -21.83
CA TRP A 15 -3.68 -58.47 -20.79
C TRP A 15 -3.28 -59.15 -19.47
N ILE A 16 -2.02 -58.96 -19.06
CA ILE A 16 -1.62 -59.22 -17.68
C ILE A 16 -2.29 -58.14 -16.82
N THR A 17 -3.48 -58.43 -16.33
CA THR A 17 -4.17 -57.57 -15.37
C THR A 17 -3.35 -57.56 -14.07
N PRO A 18 -2.95 -56.39 -13.54
CA PRO A 18 -2.15 -56.32 -12.31
C PRO A 18 -2.89 -56.99 -11.16
N GLN A 19 -2.22 -57.80 -10.33
CA GLN A 19 -2.86 -58.49 -9.20
C GLN A 19 -3.55 -57.57 -8.18
N SER A 20 -3.25 -56.26 -8.21
CA SER A 20 -3.99 -55.24 -7.44
C SER A 20 -5.44 -55.07 -7.89
N SER A 21 -5.75 -55.33 -9.17
CA SER A 21 -7.10 -55.23 -9.73
C SER A 21 -7.98 -56.44 -9.34
N VAL A 22 -7.41 -57.65 -9.30
CA VAL A 22 -8.12 -58.89 -8.98
C VAL A 22 -8.51 -58.95 -7.49
N ASN A 23 -7.65 -58.48 -6.59
CA ASN A 23 -7.97 -58.38 -5.17
C ASN A 23 -9.06 -57.33 -4.88
N SER A 24 -9.20 -56.29 -5.70
CA SER A 24 -10.22 -55.27 -5.47
C SER A 24 -11.65 -55.78 -5.75
N VAL A 25 -11.81 -56.82 -6.57
CA VAL A 25 -13.13 -57.34 -6.98
C VAL A 25 -13.67 -58.36 -5.95
N TYR A 26 -12.80 -59.11 -5.27
CA TYR A 26 -13.19 -60.13 -4.28
C TYR A 26 -13.10 -59.68 -2.82
N GLN A 27 -12.72 -58.43 -2.55
CA GLN A 27 -12.64 -57.89 -1.19
C GLN A 27 -13.98 -57.40 -0.68
N SER A 28 -14.35 -57.87 0.52
CA SER A 28 -15.56 -57.42 1.22
C SER A 28 -15.53 -55.90 1.42
N HIS A 29 -16.71 -55.26 1.41
CA HIS A 29 -16.80 -53.82 1.69
C HIS A 29 -16.20 -53.44 3.05
N THR A 30 -16.27 -54.34 4.03
CA THR A 30 -15.63 -54.18 5.34
C THR A 30 -14.10 -54.11 5.21
N GLU A 31 -13.47 -54.98 4.42
CA GLU A 31 -12.01 -54.97 4.23
C GLU A 31 -11.54 -53.71 3.49
N LYS A 32 -12.30 -53.25 2.50
CA LYS A 32 -12.03 -51.97 1.82
C LYS A 32 -12.15 -50.78 2.77
N GLY A 33 -13.16 -50.79 3.63
CA GLY A 33 -13.35 -49.77 4.67
C GLY A 33 -12.21 -49.75 5.68
N ILE A 34 -11.79 -50.92 6.17
CA ILE A 34 -10.65 -51.03 7.09
C ILE A 34 -9.36 -50.51 6.42
N ARG A 35 -9.10 -50.88 5.17
CA ARG A 35 -7.90 -50.40 4.46
C ARG A 35 -7.93 -48.89 4.25
N LYS A 36 -9.08 -48.31 3.91
CA LYS A 36 -9.24 -46.86 3.77
C LYS A 36 -8.92 -46.13 5.08
N ILE A 37 -9.46 -46.62 6.20
CA ILE A 37 -9.18 -46.06 7.53
C ILE A 37 -7.70 -46.20 7.88
N CYS A 38 -7.06 -47.34 7.58
CA CYS A 38 -5.63 -47.52 7.80
C CYS A 38 -4.78 -46.56 6.95
N SER A 39 -5.19 -46.27 5.70
CA SER A 39 -4.53 -45.28 4.84
C SER A 39 -4.69 -43.87 5.39
N GLU A 40 -5.90 -43.48 5.79
CA GLU A 40 -6.16 -42.17 6.41
C GLU A 40 -5.39 -41.98 7.72
N LEU A 41 -5.27 -43.04 8.53
CA LEU A 41 -4.44 -43.02 9.74
C LEU A 41 -2.94 -42.86 9.43
N LEU A 42 -2.46 -43.42 8.33
CA LEU A 42 -1.08 -43.26 7.90
C LEU A 42 -0.82 -41.83 7.42
N GLU A 43 -1.73 -41.27 6.61
CA GLU A 43 -1.64 -39.87 6.15
C GLU A 43 -1.70 -38.89 7.34
N LEU A 44 -2.55 -39.16 8.33
CA LEU A 44 -2.61 -38.37 9.55
C LEU A 44 -1.31 -38.46 10.36
N LYS A 45 -0.71 -39.65 10.47
CA LYS A 45 0.59 -39.84 11.13
C LYS A 45 1.67 -39.00 10.45
N ASP A 46 1.76 -39.04 9.12
CA ASP A 46 2.73 -38.26 8.35
C ASP A 46 2.51 -36.75 8.50
N ALA A 47 1.24 -36.30 8.52
CA ALA A 47 0.91 -34.90 8.75
C ALA A 47 1.33 -34.43 10.15
N VAL A 48 1.16 -35.26 11.18
CA VAL A 48 1.59 -34.96 12.55
C VAL A 48 3.12 -34.95 12.67
N GLU A 49 3.82 -35.90 12.04
CA GLU A 49 5.29 -35.93 12.01
C GLU A 49 5.85 -34.69 11.31
N ASN A 50 5.25 -34.26 10.20
CA ASN A 50 5.62 -33.03 9.50
C ASN A 50 5.35 -31.79 10.36
N LEU A 51 4.19 -31.72 11.03
CA LEU A 51 3.87 -30.62 11.94
C LEU A 51 4.88 -30.54 13.11
N CYS A 52 5.25 -31.67 13.70
CA CYS A 52 6.27 -31.74 14.75
C CYS A 52 7.65 -31.29 14.23
N GLY A 53 8.07 -31.74 13.04
CA GLY A 53 9.31 -31.30 12.43
C GLY A 53 9.32 -29.79 12.10
N ASN A 54 8.20 -29.27 11.61
CA ASN A 54 8.00 -27.84 11.34
C ASN A 54 8.02 -27.00 12.62
N MET A 55 7.39 -27.50 13.69
CA MET A 55 7.40 -26.84 15.00
C MET A 55 8.82 -26.82 15.59
N GLN A 56 9.56 -27.93 15.51
CA GLN A 56 10.93 -28.01 16.00
C GLN A 56 11.88 -27.09 15.22
N SER A 57 11.74 -27.02 13.90
CA SER A 57 12.57 -26.13 13.07
C SER A 57 12.26 -24.65 13.33
N LYS A 58 10.98 -24.29 13.49
CA LYS A 58 10.56 -22.93 13.89
C LYS A 58 11.05 -22.56 15.28
N TYR A 59 11.00 -23.48 16.24
CA TYR A 59 11.52 -23.27 17.58
C TYR A 59 13.05 -23.04 17.57
N LEU A 60 13.79 -23.83 16.79
CA LEU A 60 15.23 -23.63 16.61
C LEU A 60 15.57 -22.30 15.91
N ALA A 61 14.78 -21.91 14.90
CA ALA A 61 14.93 -20.61 14.24
C ALA A 61 14.67 -19.46 15.22
N PHE A 62 13.63 -19.57 16.05
CA PHE A 62 13.35 -18.60 17.11
C PHE A 62 14.51 -18.48 18.11
N LEU A 63 15.09 -19.60 18.56
CA LEU A 63 16.25 -19.58 19.46
C LEU A 63 17.46 -18.87 18.85
N ARG A 64 17.78 -19.14 17.58
CA ARG A 64 18.88 -18.45 16.87
C ARG A 64 18.63 -16.95 16.78
N ILE A 65 17.43 -16.56 16.37
CA ILE A 65 17.06 -15.14 16.31
C ILE A 65 17.14 -14.50 17.70
N SER A 66 16.72 -15.19 18.76
CA SER A 66 16.82 -14.65 20.12
C SER A 66 18.26 -14.47 20.60
N GLU A 67 19.18 -15.34 20.16
CA GLU A 67 20.62 -15.21 20.44
C GLU A 67 21.22 -14.03 19.67
N GLU A 68 20.89 -13.88 18.37
CA GLU A 68 21.28 -12.73 17.56
C GLU A 68 20.78 -11.41 18.16
N VAL A 69 19.57 -11.39 18.73
CA VAL A 69 19.03 -10.19 19.41
C VAL A 69 19.86 -9.82 20.66
N ILE A 70 20.33 -10.82 21.42
CA ILE A 70 21.19 -10.58 22.59
C ILE A 70 22.56 -10.02 22.14
N GLU A 71 23.12 -10.54 21.04
CA GLU A 71 24.36 -10.02 20.46
C GLU A 71 24.20 -8.55 20.02
N VAL A 72 23.10 -8.23 19.33
CA VAL A 72 22.78 -6.85 18.91
C VAL A 72 22.56 -5.93 20.11
N GLU A 73 21.95 -6.41 21.19
CA GLU A 73 21.81 -5.64 22.44
C GLU A 73 23.17 -5.31 23.04
N GLN A 74 24.12 -6.25 23.01
CA GLN A 74 25.49 -6.04 23.46
C GLN A 74 26.21 -4.99 22.60
N GLU A 75 26.08 -5.07 21.27
CA GLU A 75 26.63 -4.06 20.34
C GLU A 75 26.02 -2.66 20.59
N LEU A 76 24.73 -2.59 20.91
CA LEU A 76 24.06 -1.33 21.23
C LEU A 76 24.62 -0.69 22.52
N ILE A 77 24.91 -1.51 23.52
CA ILE A 77 25.56 -1.05 24.76
C ILE A 77 26.97 -0.51 24.47
N GLU A 78 27.73 -1.16 23.57
CA GLU A 78 29.04 -0.66 23.14
C GLU A 78 28.93 0.66 22.38
N LEU A 79 27.96 0.77 21.47
CA LEU A 79 27.70 2.01 20.74
C LEU A 79 27.31 3.14 21.70
N GLN A 80 26.48 2.87 22.70
CA GLN A 80 26.12 3.86 23.73
C GLN A 80 27.35 4.35 24.50
N LYS A 81 28.28 3.46 24.83
CA LYS A 81 29.56 3.84 25.46
C LYS A 81 30.38 4.74 24.54
N HIS A 82 30.49 4.39 23.25
CA HIS A 82 31.21 5.21 22.27
C HIS A 82 30.59 6.61 22.10
N VAL A 83 29.27 6.70 21.98
CA VAL A 83 28.54 7.98 21.88
C VAL A 83 28.74 8.80 23.16
N SER A 84 28.71 8.16 24.33
CA SER A 84 28.95 8.86 25.61
C SER A 84 30.39 9.39 25.70
N ALA A 85 31.38 8.61 25.30
CA ALA A 85 32.78 9.03 25.25
C ALA A 85 32.99 10.20 24.26
N GLN A 86 32.37 10.14 23.09
CA GLN A 86 32.37 11.25 22.13
C GLN A 86 31.67 12.49 22.69
N GLY A 87 30.57 12.32 23.44
CA GLY A 87 29.88 13.41 24.12
C GLY A 87 30.76 14.14 25.12
N ILE A 88 31.57 13.40 25.90
CA ILE A 88 32.56 13.99 26.81
C ILE A 88 33.60 14.80 26.04
N LEU A 89 34.15 14.26 24.94
CA LEU A 89 35.13 14.99 24.11
C LEU A 89 34.56 16.29 23.52
N VAL A 90 33.31 16.28 23.07
CA VAL A 90 32.63 17.48 22.55
C VAL A 90 32.41 18.49 23.66
N GLN A 91 32.03 18.04 24.86
CA GLN A 91 31.86 18.91 26.02
C GLN A 91 33.19 19.52 26.48
N ASP A 92 34.26 18.73 26.50
CA ASP A 92 35.62 19.19 26.80
C ASP A 92 36.08 20.22 25.77
N LEU A 93 35.86 19.96 24.47
CA LEU A 93 36.14 20.91 23.40
C LEU A 93 35.34 22.21 23.56
N MET A 94 34.03 22.13 23.79
CA MET A 94 33.21 23.33 24.06
C MET A 94 33.75 24.12 25.25
N SER A 95 34.08 23.44 26.35
CA SER A 95 34.60 24.11 27.54
C SER A 95 35.97 24.75 27.29
N GLY A 96 36.83 24.10 26.49
CA GLY A 96 38.12 24.62 26.07
C GLY A 96 38.00 25.85 25.17
N VAL A 97 37.15 25.78 24.14
CA VAL A 97 36.86 26.90 23.22
C VAL A 97 36.21 28.07 23.96
N CYS A 98 35.26 27.83 24.85
CA CYS A 98 34.68 28.89 25.69
C CYS A 98 35.75 29.57 26.55
N ARG A 99 36.66 28.81 27.17
CA ARG A 99 37.76 29.36 27.97
C ARG A 99 38.73 30.16 27.12
N GLU A 100 39.10 29.68 25.94
CA GLU A 100 39.97 30.41 25.00
C GLU A 100 39.32 31.68 24.48
N LEU A 101 38.03 31.65 24.16
CA LEU A 101 37.25 32.82 23.75
C LEU A 101 37.16 33.86 24.88
N GLU A 102 36.97 33.43 26.13
CA GLU A 102 36.99 34.31 27.29
C GLU A 102 38.37 34.93 27.55
N MET A 103 39.46 34.17 27.35
CA MET A 103 40.83 34.70 27.43
C MET A 103 41.10 35.71 26.31
N TRP A 104 40.69 35.40 25.08
CA TRP A 104 40.86 36.30 23.94
C TRP A 104 40.04 37.59 24.10
N ASN A 105 38.80 37.52 24.59
CA ASN A 105 38.01 38.72 24.91
C ASN A 105 38.65 39.60 25.98
N LYS A 106 39.34 39.01 26.97
CA LYS A 106 40.09 39.77 27.98
C LYS A 106 41.34 40.41 27.39
N SER A 107 42.08 39.72 26.52
CA SER A 107 43.25 40.26 25.83
C SER A 107 42.90 41.36 24.80
N ASN A 108 41.80 41.22 24.06
CA ASN A 108 41.30 42.25 23.16
C ASN A 108 40.86 43.52 23.92
N SER A 109 40.44 43.43 25.18
CA SER A 109 40.10 44.62 25.97
C SER A 109 41.31 45.53 26.23
N ASP A 110 42.53 45.00 26.17
CA ASP A 110 43.77 45.77 26.31
C ASP A 110 44.32 46.25 24.95
N GLU A 111 44.00 45.55 23.84
CA GLU A 111 44.43 45.91 22.46
C GLU A 111 43.46 46.85 21.71
N LEU A 112 42.18 46.91 22.10
CA LEU A 112 41.20 47.84 21.53
C LEU A 112 41.54 49.33 21.77
N ALA A 113 42.47 49.63 22.67
CA ALA A 113 43.01 50.98 22.84
C ALA A 113 44.04 51.36 21.75
N VAL A 114 44.61 50.40 21.01
CA VAL A 114 45.70 50.62 20.05
C VAL A 114 45.23 50.43 18.59
N GLN A 115 44.23 49.59 18.31
CA GLN A 115 43.68 49.43 16.96
C GLN A 115 42.87 50.64 16.46
N SER A 116 42.32 51.47 17.36
CA SER A 116 41.52 52.65 16.99
C SER A 116 42.29 53.74 16.22
N GLU A 117 43.62 53.73 16.27
CA GLU A 117 44.45 54.74 15.62
C GLU A 117 45.00 54.29 14.25
N LEU A 118 45.01 52.99 13.95
CA LEU A 118 45.61 52.47 12.71
C LEU A 118 44.61 52.35 11.54
N ASP A 119 43.31 52.16 11.83
CA ASP A 119 42.27 52.05 10.80
C ASP A 119 41.88 53.40 10.16
N ASN A 120 42.37 54.53 10.69
CA ASN A 120 42.12 55.86 10.13
C ASN A 120 43.11 56.27 9.01
N HIS A 121 44.07 55.42 8.65
CA HIS A 121 45.15 55.79 7.72
C HIS A 121 45.19 55.00 6.39
N LEU A 122 44.23 54.11 6.11
CA LEU A 122 44.17 53.34 4.85
C LEU A 122 42.94 53.59 3.97
N ASN A 123 42.00 54.46 4.37
CA ASN A 123 40.84 54.81 3.54
C ASN A 123 41.16 55.98 2.61
N GLY A 124 42.00 55.71 1.62
CA GLY A 124 42.48 56.67 0.63
C GLY A 124 42.28 56.22 -0.81
N ASP A 125 41.25 55.42 -1.10
CA ASP A 125 40.68 55.32 -2.44
C ASP A 125 39.17 55.26 -2.28
N MET A 126 38.47 56.13 -3.02
CA MET A 126 37.00 56.13 -3.08
C MET A 126 36.56 54.89 -3.84
N GLU A 127 36.61 53.73 -3.18
CA GLU A 127 36.21 52.46 -3.74
C GLU A 127 34.73 52.56 -4.12
N ASP A 128 34.41 52.29 -5.39
CA ASP A 128 33.05 52.43 -5.91
C ASP A 128 32.11 51.60 -5.03
N PRO A 129 31.10 52.21 -4.37
CA PRO A 129 30.18 51.52 -3.48
C PRO A 129 29.47 50.32 -4.15
N LYS A 130 29.39 50.32 -5.49
CA LYS A 130 28.87 49.19 -6.26
C LYS A 130 29.83 48.01 -6.32
N VAL A 131 31.14 48.25 -6.35
CA VAL A 131 32.17 47.19 -6.38
C VAL A 131 32.25 46.52 -5.01
N THR A 132 32.33 47.30 -3.93
CA THR A 132 32.36 46.79 -2.55
C THR A 132 31.10 46.01 -2.18
N PHE A 133 29.92 46.44 -2.68
CA PHE A 133 28.69 45.67 -2.55
C PHE A 133 28.79 44.27 -3.20
N LEU A 134 29.26 44.22 -4.45
CA LEU A 134 29.36 42.96 -5.19
C LEU A 134 30.37 41.99 -4.56
N GLU A 135 31.48 42.51 -4.03
CA GLU A 135 32.47 41.73 -3.27
C GLU A 135 31.88 41.18 -1.96
N THR A 136 31.11 41.99 -1.24
CA THR A 136 30.41 41.55 -0.03
C THR A 136 29.47 40.38 -0.34
N VAL A 137 28.71 40.46 -1.45
CA VAL A 137 27.84 39.36 -1.89
C VAL A 137 28.65 38.11 -2.26
N ASP A 138 29.78 38.27 -2.94
CA ASP A 138 30.66 37.13 -3.29
C ASP A 138 31.22 36.44 -2.06
N ILE A 139 31.62 37.20 -1.03
CA ILE A 139 32.06 36.66 0.27
C ILE A 139 30.93 35.85 0.91
N LEU A 140 29.71 36.41 0.99
CA LEU A 140 28.56 35.72 1.58
C LEU A 140 28.17 34.45 0.82
N LEU A 141 28.25 34.47 -0.51
CA LEU A 141 28.02 33.29 -1.35
C LEU A 141 29.10 32.23 -1.14
N ALA A 142 30.37 32.63 -1.01
CA ALA A 142 31.48 31.71 -0.73
C ALA A 142 31.36 31.07 0.67
N GLU A 143 30.87 31.83 1.65
CA GLU A 143 30.63 31.35 3.02
C GLU A 143 29.30 30.57 3.18
N HIS A 144 28.54 30.37 2.09
CA HIS A 144 27.22 29.72 2.11
C HIS A 144 26.18 30.38 3.04
N LYS A 145 26.35 31.67 3.36
CA LYS A 145 25.42 32.47 4.16
C LYS A 145 24.23 32.94 3.32
N THR A 146 23.45 31.97 2.82
CA THR A 146 22.37 32.19 1.85
C THR A 146 21.24 33.11 2.34
N GLU A 147 20.94 33.14 3.64
CA GLU A 147 19.96 34.05 4.24
C GLU A 147 20.45 35.51 4.24
N GLU A 148 21.71 35.72 4.63
CA GLU A 148 22.32 37.06 4.65
C GLU A 148 22.51 37.59 3.23
N ALA A 149 23.00 36.75 2.31
CA ALA A 149 23.13 37.09 0.89
C ALA A 149 21.79 37.50 0.28
N LEU A 150 20.70 36.80 0.64
CA LEU A 150 19.36 37.15 0.18
C LEU A 150 18.90 38.51 0.69
N LEU A 151 19.14 38.83 1.97
CA LEU A 151 18.76 40.12 2.56
C LEU A 151 19.52 41.27 1.91
N VAL A 152 20.82 41.11 1.70
CA VAL A 152 21.69 42.11 1.06
C VAL A 152 21.25 42.36 -0.39
N LEU A 153 20.98 41.30 -1.16
CA LEU A 153 20.50 41.42 -2.55
C LEU A 153 19.10 42.04 -2.65
N ASP A 154 18.16 41.67 -1.76
CA ASP A 154 16.80 42.22 -1.75
C ASP A 154 16.78 43.70 -1.33
N ALA A 155 17.64 44.09 -0.37
CA ALA A 155 17.80 45.49 0.02
C ALA A 155 18.30 46.35 -1.14
N GLU A 156 19.32 45.86 -1.86
CA GLU A 156 19.91 46.57 -3.00
C GLU A 156 18.94 46.67 -4.20
N GLU A 157 18.20 45.60 -4.50
CA GLU A 157 17.18 45.62 -5.56
C GLU A 157 16.06 46.62 -5.27
N LYS A 158 15.78 46.88 -3.99
CA LYS A 158 14.77 47.85 -3.56
C LYS A 158 15.30 49.29 -3.53
N SER A 159 16.56 49.51 -3.16
CA SER A 159 17.18 50.83 -3.07
C SER A 159 17.58 51.39 -4.44
N SER A 160 18.00 50.52 -5.38
CA SER A 160 18.58 50.94 -6.66
C SER A 160 17.54 51.14 -7.78
N PRO A 161 17.33 52.38 -8.30
CA PRO A 161 16.39 52.64 -9.40
C PRO A 161 16.86 52.04 -10.75
N GLU A 162 18.17 51.92 -10.92
CA GLU A 162 18.85 51.37 -12.11
C GLU A 162 18.52 49.89 -12.39
N LEU A 163 18.15 49.14 -11.35
CA LEU A 163 17.71 47.75 -11.46
C LEU A 163 16.22 47.63 -11.86
N LYS A 164 15.42 48.68 -11.63
CA LYS A 164 13.97 48.71 -11.86
C LYS A 164 13.58 49.19 -13.26
N ASP A 165 14.40 50.02 -13.90
CA ASP A 165 14.11 50.51 -15.25
C ASP A 165 14.47 49.49 -16.34
N LEU A 166 13.49 49.24 -17.21
CA LEU A 166 13.60 48.39 -18.40
C LEU A 166 13.89 49.21 -19.67
N GLY A 167 14.08 50.53 -19.54
CA GLY A 167 14.29 51.46 -20.64
C GLY A 167 15.74 51.45 -21.15
N ASP A 168 15.88 51.48 -22.49
CA ASP A 168 17.12 51.30 -23.26
C ASP A 168 18.17 52.42 -23.11
N ASP A 169 17.94 53.45 -22.29
CA ASP A 169 18.81 54.63 -22.13
C ASP A 169 19.82 54.49 -20.97
N SER A 170 20.41 53.29 -20.77
CA SER A 170 21.39 53.05 -19.70
C SER A 170 22.83 53.24 -20.17
N THR A 171 23.67 53.89 -19.35
CA THR A 171 25.12 53.99 -19.61
C THR A 171 25.79 52.62 -19.47
N ALA A 172 26.92 52.40 -20.17
CA ALA A 172 27.61 51.11 -20.20
C ALA A 172 28.05 50.58 -18.81
N ALA A 173 28.30 51.47 -17.85
CA ALA A 173 28.63 51.10 -16.47
C ALA A 173 27.40 50.59 -15.69
N VAL A 174 26.21 51.17 -15.95
CA VAL A 174 24.93 50.76 -15.35
C VAL A 174 24.51 49.39 -15.87
N SER A 175 24.72 49.12 -17.15
CA SER A 175 24.45 47.79 -17.74
C SER A 175 25.41 46.71 -17.22
N ALA A 176 26.69 47.04 -17.01
CA ALA A 176 27.68 46.12 -16.43
C ALA A 176 27.36 45.74 -14.97
N PHE A 177 27.00 46.71 -14.13
CA PHE A 177 26.58 46.46 -12.74
C PHE A 177 25.33 45.60 -12.68
N LYS A 178 24.30 45.92 -13.49
CA LYS A 178 23.06 45.13 -13.59
C LYS A 178 23.32 43.68 -14.00
N ALA A 179 24.21 43.46 -14.98
CA ALA A 179 24.61 42.11 -15.39
C ALA A 179 25.34 41.36 -14.27
N ALA A 180 26.26 42.02 -13.57
CA ALA A 180 27.02 41.47 -12.45
C ALA A 180 26.12 41.12 -11.24
N PHE A 181 25.11 41.95 -10.97
CA PHE A 181 24.07 41.72 -9.97
C PHE A 181 23.23 40.49 -10.31
N LEU A 182 22.70 40.42 -11.54
CA LEU A 182 21.89 39.28 -11.99
C LEU A 182 22.67 37.96 -11.95
N LYS A 183 23.97 37.99 -12.24
CA LYS A 183 24.85 36.83 -12.13
C LYS A 183 24.92 36.30 -10.69
N ARG A 184 25.13 37.17 -9.69
CA ARG A 184 25.17 36.78 -8.27
C ARG A 184 23.80 36.33 -7.75
N LYS A 185 22.73 36.98 -8.22
CA LYS A 185 21.34 36.53 -7.97
C LYS A 185 21.11 35.11 -8.50
N ALA A 186 21.63 34.78 -9.69
CA ALA A 186 21.55 33.44 -10.25
C ALA A 186 22.37 32.41 -9.44
N MET A 187 23.58 32.77 -9.00
CA MET A 187 24.41 31.93 -8.12
C MET A 187 23.70 31.62 -6.79
N LEU A 188 23.03 32.62 -6.18
CA LEU A 188 22.24 32.40 -4.97
C LEU A 188 21.08 31.44 -5.23
N VAL A 189 20.37 31.59 -6.36
CA VAL A 189 19.31 30.64 -6.74
C VAL A 189 19.86 29.22 -6.85
N GLU A 190 21.01 29.04 -7.51
CA GLU A 190 21.64 27.72 -7.64
C GLU A 190 22.00 27.12 -6.27
N GLN A 191 22.59 27.90 -5.36
CA GLN A 191 22.87 27.43 -4.00
C GLN A 191 21.60 27.03 -3.24
N LEU A 192 20.52 27.79 -3.34
CA LEU A 192 19.24 27.47 -2.71
C LEU A 192 18.60 26.21 -3.31
N VAL A 193 18.72 26.01 -4.63
CA VAL A 193 18.27 24.77 -5.29
C VAL A 193 19.08 23.59 -4.78
N MET A 194 20.41 23.72 -4.71
CA MET A 194 21.30 22.68 -4.19
C MET A 194 20.94 22.27 -2.75
N ILE A 195 20.56 23.25 -1.91
CA ILE A 195 20.05 23.00 -0.56
C ILE A 195 18.74 22.19 -0.58
N CYS A 196 17.80 22.55 -1.46
CA CYS A 196 16.50 21.88 -1.56
C CYS A 196 16.60 20.43 -2.09
N GLU A 197 17.62 20.11 -2.87
CA GLU A 197 17.81 18.78 -3.47
C GLU A 197 18.56 17.79 -2.57
N GLN A 198 19.08 18.22 -1.42
CA GLN A 198 19.80 17.34 -0.51
C GLN A 198 18.87 16.27 0.13
N PRO A 199 19.25 14.98 0.10
CA PRO A 199 18.38 13.87 0.51
C PRO A 199 18.18 13.72 2.03
N SER A 200 18.92 14.43 2.87
CA SER A 200 19.01 14.27 4.34
C SER A 200 18.52 15.49 5.13
N PHE A 201 17.74 16.38 4.53
CA PHE A 201 17.51 17.71 5.09
C PHE A 201 16.44 17.80 6.18
N CYS A 202 16.63 18.75 7.10
CA CYS A 202 15.64 19.11 8.11
C CYS A 202 14.54 19.99 7.46
N LEU A 203 13.27 19.62 7.65
CA LEU A 203 12.12 20.32 7.06
C LEU A 203 12.13 21.87 7.23
N PRO A 204 12.57 22.45 8.37
CA PRO A 204 12.66 23.89 8.54
C PRO A 204 13.64 24.55 7.56
N GLU A 205 14.80 23.96 7.33
CA GLU A 205 15.82 24.53 6.45
C GLU A 205 15.37 24.48 4.98
N LEU A 206 14.67 23.41 4.58
CA LEU A 206 13.99 23.34 3.28
C LEU A 206 12.99 24.50 3.12
N LYS A 207 12.15 24.74 4.14
CA LYS A 207 11.18 25.85 4.10
C LYS A 207 11.86 27.21 3.95
N LYS A 208 12.97 27.43 4.66
CA LYS A 208 13.75 28.66 4.54
C LYS A 208 14.29 28.84 3.13
N ALA A 209 14.91 27.80 2.56
CA ALA A 209 15.44 27.85 1.20
C ALA A 209 14.35 28.12 0.15
N LEU A 210 13.19 27.46 0.28
CA LEU A 210 12.02 27.70 -0.58
C LEU A 210 11.47 29.12 -0.45
N SER A 211 11.39 29.66 0.78
CA SER A 211 10.96 31.04 1.00
C SER A 211 11.93 32.04 0.35
N GLY A 212 13.23 31.73 0.36
CA GLY A 212 14.25 32.50 -0.33
C GLY A 212 14.06 32.49 -1.85
N LEU A 213 13.81 31.33 -2.44
CA LEU A 213 13.49 31.21 -3.87
C LEU A 213 12.25 32.01 -4.25
N THR A 214 11.20 32.02 -3.42
CA THR A 214 10.00 32.84 -3.64
C THR A 214 10.33 34.32 -3.65
N LYS A 215 11.13 34.80 -2.68
CA LYS A 215 11.58 36.21 -2.61
C LYS A 215 12.41 36.62 -3.83
N LEU A 216 13.18 35.69 -4.40
CA LEU A 216 13.95 35.90 -5.64
C LEU A 216 13.09 35.86 -6.92
N GLY A 217 11.77 35.72 -6.81
CA GLY A 217 10.84 35.64 -7.94
C GLY A 217 10.80 34.26 -8.61
N LYS A 218 11.37 33.22 -7.98
CA LYS A 218 11.42 31.83 -8.48
C LYS A 218 10.37 30.94 -7.82
N GLY A 219 9.15 31.46 -7.62
CA GLY A 219 8.06 30.75 -6.93
C GLY A 219 7.61 29.44 -7.60
N SER A 220 7.57 29.39 -8.94
CA SER A 220 7.25 28.15 -9.68
C SER A 220 8.28 27.04 -9.48
N LEU A 221 9.56 27.41 -9.45
CA LEU A 221 10.67 26.49 -9.17
C LEU A 221 10.61 26.02 -7.70
N ALA A 222 10.36 26.94 -6.77
CA ALA A 222 10.20 26.61 -5.35
C ALA A 222 9.05 25.61 -5.14
N GLN A 223 7.90 25.83 -5.77
CA GLN A 223 6.77 24.90 -5.73
C GLN A 223 7.16 23.52 -6.27
N GLN A 224 7.88 23.44 -7.39
CA GLN A 224 8.35 22.18 -7.95
C GLN A 224 9.31 21.45 -6.99
N LEU A 225 10.24 22.16 -6.37
CA LEU A 225 11.19 21.59 -5.41
C LEU A 225 10.50 21.09 -4.15
N LEU A 226 9.49 21.82 -3.64
CA LEU A 226 8.67 21.37 -2.52
C LEU A 226 8.03 20.01 -2.83
N LEU A 227 7.33 19.90 -3.97
CA LEU A 227 6.65 18.66 -4.36
C LEU A 227 7.65 17.51 -4.56
N LYS A 228 8.81 17.77 -5.18
CA LYS A 228 9.90 16.79 -5.33
C LYS A 228 10.44 16.31 -3.98
N ALA A 229 10.61 17.20 -3.01
CA ALA A 229 11.08 16.85 -1.67
C ALA A 229 10.05 15.99 -0.92
N TYR A 230 8.76 16.34 -0.99
CA TYR A 230 7.69 15.55 -0.39
C TYR A 230 7.51 14.18 -1.07
N GLY A 231 7.58 14.12 -2.40
CA GLY A 231 7.53 12.88 -3.16
C GLY A 231 8.70 11.94 -2.85
N SER A 232 9.93 12.46 -2.79
CA SER A 232 11.11 11.63 -2.45
C SER A 232 11.06 11.11 -1.01
N ARG A 233 10.58 11.91 -0.06
CA ARG A 233 10.35 11.47 1.33
C ARG A 233 9.25 10.42 1.43
N LEU A 234 8.15 10.60 0.69
CA LEU A 234 7.06 9.62 0.62
C LEU A 234 7.57 8.30 0.09
N GLN A 235 8.31 8.33 -1.01
CA GLN A 235 8.90 7.14 -1.63
C GLN A 235 9.78 6.36 -0.64
N LYS A 236 10.70 7.03 0.07
CA LYS A 236 11.52 6.40 1.12
C LYS A 236 10.66 5.78 2.23
N SER A 237 9.61 6.47 2.64
CA SER A 237 8.70 5.96 3.68
C SER A 237 7.89 4.75 3.20
N ILE A 238 7.52 4.71 1.91
CA ILE A 238 6.84 3.56 1.29
C ILE A 238 7.81 2.39 1.20
N GLU A 239 9.04 2.62 0.75
CA GLU A 239 10.10 1.59 0.66
C GLU A 239 10.40 0.98 2.04
N SER A 240 10.45 1.79 3.10
CA SER A 240 10.58 1.26 4.47
C SER A 240 9.36 0.48 4.95
N PHE A 241 8.17 0.78 4.41
CA PHE A 241 6.92 0.15 4.80
C PHE A 241 6.62 -1.13 4.01
N LEU A 242 7.14 -1.24 2.77
CA LEU A 242 6.85 -2.33 1.84
C LEU A 242 7.20 -3.73 2.39
N PRO A 243 8.28 -3.96 3.16
CA PRO A 243 8.56 -5.27 3.75
C PRO A 243 7.45 -5.76 4.70
N LEU A 244 6.64 -4.85 5.28
CA LEU A 244 5.58 -5.19 6.23
C LEU A 244 4.28 -5.65 5.55
N CYS A 245 4.17 -5.59 4.21
CA CYS A 245 2.97 -5.98 3.46
C CYS A 245 2.54 -7.42 3.75
N THR A 246 3.51 -8.33 3.87
CA THR A 246 3.26 -9.77 4.03
C THR A 246 2.67 -10.11 5.40
N ILE A 247 2.97 -9.31 6.42
CA ILE A 247 2.52 -9.50 7.80
C ILE A 247 1.10 -8.95 7.99
N TYR A 248 0.77 -7.85 7.31
CA TYR A 248 -0.47 -7.09 7.51
C TYR A 248 -1.28 -6.93 6.22
N SER A 249 -1.46 -8.01 5.47
CA SER A 249 -2.03 -7.97 4.11
C SER A 249 -3.44 -7.36 4.02
N GLU A 250 -4.24 -7.46 5.09
CA GLU A 250 -5.60 -6.88 5.15
C GLU A 250 -5.62 -5.38 5.45
N THR A 251 -4.63 -4.86 6.19
CA THR A 251 -4.58 -3.46 6.63
C THR A 251 -3.51 -2.63 5.91
N TYR A 252 -2.64 -3.28 5.14
CA TYR A 252 -1.59 -2.68 4.32
C TYR A 252 -2.11 -1.50 3.50
N ALA A 253 -3.18 -1.71 2.73
CA ALA A 253 -3.74 -0.69 1.86
C ALA A 253 -4.28 0.53 2.63
N ALA A 254 -4.84 0.33 3.83
CA ALA A 254 -5.28 1.43 4.68
C ALA A 254 -4.11 2.23 5.26
N SER A 255 -3.05 1.54 5.71
CA SER A 255 -1.82 2.18 6.19
C SER A 255 -1.10 2.96 5.08
N LEU A 256 -1.00 2.38 3.89
CA LEU A 256 -0.44 3.05 2.71
C LEU A 256 -1.29 4.26 2.32
N SER A 257 -2.63 4.12 2.34
CA SER A 257 -3.53 5.24 2.11
C SER A 257 -3.30 6.37 3.13
N LYS A 258 -3.17 6.05 4.42
CA LYS A 258 -2.86 7.06 5.43
C LYS A 258 -1.55 7.79 5.11
N LEU A 259 -0.50 7.06 4.74
CA LEU A 259 0.81 7.63 4.42
C LEU A 259 0.74 8.58 3.21
N VAL A 260 0.15 8.14 2.10
CA VAL A 260 0.05 8.93 0.86
C VAL A 260 -0.82 10.16 1.06
N PHE A 261 -2.03 9.99 1.58
CA PHE A 261 -2.99 11.09 1.68
C PHE A 261 -2.61 12.11 2.77
N SER A 262 -1.97 11.68 3.87
CA SER A 262 -1.43 12.63 4.85
C SER A 262 -0.26 13.43 4.31
N THR A 263 0.59 12.82 3.47
CA THR A 263 1.66 13.54 2.77
C THR A 263 1.10 14.57 1.79
N ILE A 264 0.09 14.20 1.00
CA ILE A 264 -0.61 15.14 0.09
C ILE A 264 -1.19 16.32 0.88
N SER A 265 -1.90 16.03 1.97
CA SER A 265 -2.46 17.04 2.88
C SER A 265 -1.39 17.98 3.43
N LEU A 266 -0.26 17.43 3.88
CA LEU A 266 0.83 18.22 4.44
C LEU A 266 1.50 19.09 3.37
N ALA A 267 1.81 18.55 2.19
CA ALA A 267 2.40 19.29 1.09
C ALA A 267 1.50 20.45 0.63
N THR A 268 0.19 20.22 0.60
CA THR A 268 -0.81 21.23 0.22
C THR A 268 -0.87 22.37 1.24
N LYS A 269 -0.92 22.06 2.54
CA LYS A 269 -0.88 23.07 3.61
C LYS A 269 0.41 23.89 3.58
N GLU A 270 1.55 23.23 3.38
CA GLU A 270 2.84 23.93 3.36
C GLU A 270 2.99 24.80 2.11
N SER A 271 2.52 24.31 0.96
CA SER A 271 2.51 25.10 -0.27
C SER A 271 1.65 26.37 -0.13
N THR A 272 0.43 26.24 0.41
CA THR A 272 -0.46 27.38 0.64
C THR A 272 0.13 28.38 1.65
N LEU A 273 0.83 27.91 2.69
CA LEU A 273 1.52 28.77 3.64
C LEU A 273 2.73 29.51 3.04
N LEU A 274 3.52 28.84 2.18
CA LEU A 274 4.75 29.40 1.63
C LEU A 274 4.53 30.28 0.40
N PHE A 275 3.53 29.96 -0.43
CA PHE A 275 3.35 30.57 -1.74
C PHE A 275 1.99 31.25 -1.94
N GLY A 276 1.08 31.12 -0.97
CA GLY A 276 -0.29 31.60 -1.06
C GLY A 276 -1.18 30.74 -1.97
N ASP A 277 -2.45 31.15 -2.09
CA ASP A 277 -3.47 30.40 -2.84
C ASP A 277 -3.54 30.87 -4.30
N MET A 278 -2.50 30.52 -5.07
CA MET A 278 -2.41 30.86 -6.49
C MET A 278 -2.93 29.70 -7.36
N PRO A 279 -3.85 29.94 -8.32
CA PRO A 279 -4.43 28.87 -9.14
C PRO A 279 -3.41 28.01 -9.89
N SER A 280 -2.29 28.59 -10.31
CA SER A 280 -1.19 27.89 -10.99
C SER A 280 -0.50 26.87 -10.07
N TYR A 281 -0.30 27.20 -8.80
CA TYR A 281 0.29 26.30 -7.82
C TYR A 281 -0.70 25.22 -7.39
N THR A 282 -1.97 25.59 -7.19
CA THR A 282 -3.04 24.63 -6.87
C THR A 282 -3.17 23.57 -7.98
N ASN A 283 -3.14 23.96 -9.26
CA ASN A 283 -3.16 23.00 -10.37
C ASN A 283 -1.95 22.05 -10.32
N ARG A 284 -0.75 22.58 -10.04
CA ARG A 284 0.47 21.75 -9.92
C ARG A 284 0.38 20.74 -8.77
N ILE A 285 -0.19 21.14 -7.63
CA ILE A 285 -0.45 20.25 -6.48
C ILE A 285 -1.44 19.17 -6.87
N VAL A 286 -2.52 19.53 -7.57
CA VAL A 286 -3.52 18.58 -8.06
C VAL A 286 -2.85 17.53 -8.95
N GLN A 287 -2.09 17.94 -9.97
CA GLN A 287 -1.37 17.02 -10.86
C GLN A 287 -0.41 16.09 -10.11
N TRP A 288 0.34 16.62 -9.16
CA TRP A 288 1.24 15.81 -8.34
C TRP A 288 0.47 14.82 -7.46
N ALA A 289 -0.61 15.26 -6.79
CA ALA A 289 -1.44 14.39 -5.98
C ALA A 289 -2.13 13.29 -6.80
N GLU A 290 -2.56 13.58 -8.03
CA GLU A 290 -3.07 12.57 -8.96
C GLU A 290 -2.02 11.50 -9.25
N PHE A 291 -0.78 11.89 -9.53
CA PHE A 291 0.34 10.96 -9.75
C PHE A 291 0.63 10.09 -8.50
N GLU A 292 0.61 10.67 -7.31
CA GLU A 292 0.79 9.92 -6.06
C GLU A 292 -0.37 8.95 -5.78
N ILE A 293 -1.61 9.35 -6.11
CA ILE A 293 -2.80 8.48 -5.97
C ILE A 293 -2.77 7.34 -6.99
N GLU A 294 -2.36 7.58 -8.22
CA GLU A 294 -2.13 6.52 -9.22
C GLU A 294 -1.08 5.53 -8.74
N SER A 295 0.00 6.03 -8.15
CA SER A 295 1.06 5.19 -7.59
C SER A 295 0.61 4.39 -6.37
N PHE A 296 -0.19 4.99 -5.50
CA PHE A 296 -0.88 4.30 -4.42
C PHE A 296 -1.73 3.13 -4.95
N VAL A 297 -2.58 3.36 -5.95
CA VAL A 297 -3.47 2.32 -6.49
C VAL A 297 -2.66 1.19 -7.14
N ARG A 298 -1.56 1.52 -7.82
CA ARG A 298 -0.64 0.53 -8.41
C ARG A 298 -0.05 -0.37 -7.34
N LEU A 299 0.50 0.21 -6.27
CA LEU A 299 1.09 -0.53 -5.15
C LEU A 299 0.07 -1.42 -4.43
N VAL A 300 -1.17 -0.94 -4.25
CA VAL A 300 -2.25 -1.76 -3.68
C VAL A 300 -2.51 -2.99 -4.54
N LYS A 301 -2.55 -2.85 -5.87
CA LYS A 301 -2.78 -3.97 -6.78
C LYS A 301 -1.64 -4.98 -6.74
N GLU A 302 -0.40 -4.49 -6.83
CA GLU A 302 0.82 -5.32 -6.85
C GLU A 302 1.02 -6.12 -5.57
N ASN A 303 0.61 -5.56 -4.42
CA ASN A 303 0.79 -6.18 -3.10
C ASN A 303 -0.51 -6.73 -2.51
N SER A 304 -1.56 -6.88 -3.32
CA SER A 304 -2.84 -7.41 -2.86
C SER A 304 -2.77 -8.93 -2.60
N PRO A 305 -3.52 -9.46 -1.61
CA PRO A 305 -3.69 -10.90 -1.45
C PRO A 305 -4.27 -11.53 -2.71
N SER A 306 -4.05 -12.83 -2.91
CA SER A 306 -4.64 -13.57 -4.03
C SER A 306 -6.16 -13.33 -4.09
N PRO A 307 -6.70 -12.91 -5.25
CA PRO A 307 -8.07 -12.41 -5.36
C PRO A 307 -9.15 -13.47 -5.09
N GLU A 308 -8.80 -14.76 -5.07
CA GLU A 308 -9.71 -15.85 -4.69
C GLU A 308 -9.89 -15.98 -3.16
N THR A 309 -9.07 -15.31 -2.35
CA THR A 309 -9.10 -15.40 -0.88
C THR A 309 -10.18 -14.50 -0.25
N ILE A 310 -10.67 -14.89 0.94
CA ILE A 310 -11.58 -14.05 1.75
C ILE A 310 -10.89 -12.74 2.13
N CYS A 311 -9.61 -12.83 2.50
CA CYS A 311 -8.78 -11.69 2.89
C CYS A 311 -8.66 -10.64 1.78
N ALA A 312 -8.66 -11.04 0.49
CA ALA A 312 -8.63 -10.09 -0.62
C ALA A 312 -9.87 -9.19 -0.67
N LEU A 313 -11.06 -9.76 -0.42
CA LEU A 313 -12.30 -8.97 -0.36
C LEU A 313 -12.25 -7.99 0.81
N ARG A 314 -11.77 -8.43 1.98
CA ARG A 314 -11.59 -7.58 3.15
C ARG A 314 -10.61 -6.44 2.88
N ALA A 315 -9.43 -6.77 2.34
CA ALA A 315 -8.38 -5.81 2.01
C ALA A 315 -8.87 -4.75 1.01
N ALA A 316 -9.56 -5.16 -0.05
CA ALA A 316 -10.14 -4.24 -1.03
C ALA A 316 -11.18 -3.32 -0.38
N SER A 317 -12.04 -3.88 0.47
CA SER A 317 -13.08 -3.13 1.17
C SER A 317 -12.50 -2.11 2.16
N VAL A 318 -11.48 -2.51 2.92
CA VAL A 318 -10.74 -1.64 3.84
C VAL A 318 -9.98 -0.55 3.08
N CYS A 319 -9.39 -0.88 1.93
CA CYS A 319 -8.75 0.09 1.03
C CYS A 319 -9.74 1.17 0.59
N ILE A 320 -10.91 0.80 0.05
CA ILE A 320 -11.96 1.73 -0.36
C ILE A 320 -12.38 2.63 0.81
N GLN A 321 -12.64 2.03 1.97
CA GLN A 321 -13.07 2.76 3.16
C GLN A 321 -12.04 3.81 3.57
N ALA A 322 -10.78 3.41 3.73
CA ALA A 322 -9.72 4.29 4.18
C ALA A 322 -9.43 5.40 3.16
N SER A 323 -9.27 5.04 1.89
CA SER A 323 -8.89 5.98 0.83
C SER A 323 -9.98 7.01 0.55
N LEU A 324 -11.26 6.63 0.52
CA LEU A 324 -12.36 7.59 0.39
C LEU A 324 -12.53 8.48 1.63
N SER A 325 -12.31 7.93 2.83
CA SER A 325 -12.31 8.74 4.06
C SER A 325 -11.20 9.79 4.01
N HIS A 326 -10.01 9.43 3.53
CA HIS A 326 -8.92 10.38 3.34
C HIS A 326 -9.19 11.38 2.21
N CYS A 327 -9.83 10.98 1.10
CA CYS A 327 -10.30 11.92 0.09
C CYS A 327 -11.22 12.98 0.72
N SER A 328 -12.20 12.58 1.53
CA SER A 328 -13.13 13.53 2.17
C SER A 328 -12.43 14.56 3.06
N LEU A 329 -11.32 14.18 3.71
CA LEU A 329 -10.49 15.09 4.49
C LEU A 329 -9.74 16.10 3.59
N LEU A 330 -9.27 15.66 2.42
CA LEU A 330 -8.61 16.52 1.44
C LEU A 330 -9.58 17.52 0.78
N GLU A 331 -10.87 17.20 0.70
CA GLU A 331 -11.87 18.11 0.14
C GLU A 331 -11.96 19.44 0.92
N SER A 332 -11.67 19.41 2.23
CA SER A 332 -11.56 20.63 3.06
C SER A 332 -10.43 21.58 2.63
N GLN A 333 -9.46 21.08 1.87
CA GLN A 333 -8.33 21.83 1.30
C GLN A 333 -8.52 22.12 -0.19
N GLY A 334 -9.74 21.94 -0.72
CA GLY A 334 -10.06 22.18 -2.12
C GLY A 334 -9.68 21.04 -3.07
N LEU A 335 -9.19 19.91 -2.55
CA LEU A 335 -8.72 18.77 -3.34
C LEU A 335 -9.78 17.66 -3.41
N LYS A 336 -10.35 17.42 -4.60
CA LYS A 336 -11.46 16.47 -4.80
C LYS A 336 -11.04 15.24 -5.61
N PHE A 337 -10.58 14.19 -4.93
CA PHE A 337 -10.05 12.98 -5.58
C PHE A 337 -10.95 11.74 -5.52
N SER A 338 -12.08 11.81 -4.82
CA SER A 338 -13.00 10.67 -4.63
C SER A 338 -13.40 10.01 -5.95
N LYS A 339 -13.67 10.80 -6.99
CA LYS A 339 -14.04 10.29 -8.32
C LYS A 339 -12.87 9.59 -9.04
N LEU A 340 -11.69 10.20 -9.03
CA LEU A 340 -10.48 9.64 -9.65
C LEU A 340 -10.12 8.30 -9.01
N LEU A 341 -10.06 8.28 -7.67
CA LEU A 341 -9.75 7.09 -6.88
C LEU A 341 -10.69 5.93 -7.23
N MET A 342 -12.00 6.19 -7.32
CA MET A 342 -12.98 5.16 -7.67
C MET A 342 -12.83 4.65 -9.11
N VAL A 343 -12.45 5.50 -10.06
CA VAL A 343 -12.16 5.07 -11.44
C VAL A 343 -10.96 4.12 -11.47
N LEU A 344 -9.92 4.41 -10.69
CA LEU A 344 -8.69 3.61 -10.66
C LEU A 344 -8.83 2.28 -9.92
N LEU A 345 -9.60 2.27 -8.82
CA LEU A 345 -9.80 1.07 -7.97
C LEU A 345 -10.89 0.13 -8.50
N ARG A 346 -11.94 0.64 -9.17
CA ARG A 346 -13.11 -0.15 -9.56
C ARG A 346 -12.77 -1.46 -10.32
N PRO A 347 -11.92 -1.47 -11.36
CA PRO A 347 -11.65 -2.70 -12.11
C PRO A 347 -11.06 -3.81 -11.24
N HIS A 348 -10.17 -3.46 -10.31
CA HIS A 348 -9.53 -4.41 -9.41
C HIS A 348 -10.50 -4.95 -8.35
N VAL A 349 -11.38 -4.08 -7.83
CA VAL A 349 -12.40 -4.51 -6.86
C VAL A 349 -13.43 -5.43 -7.52
N GLU A 350 -13.86 -5.11 -8.75
CA GLU A 350 -14.80 -5.94 -9.50
C GLU A 350 -14.22 -7.34 -9.79
N GLU A 351 -12.93 -7.42 -10.16
CA GLU A 351 -12.21 -8.69 -10.32
C GLU A 351 -12.17 -9.51 -9.02
N ILE A 352 -11.83 -8.88 -7.89
CA ILE A 352 -11.82 -9.56 -6.58
C ILE A 352 -13.22 -10.08 -6.24
N LEU A 353 -14.26 -9.28 -6.48
CA LEU A 353 -15.65 -9.69 -6.29
C LEU A 353 -15.97 -10.90 -7.16
N ASP A 354 -15.67 -10.87 -8.46
CA ASP A 354 -15.90 -11.99 -9.37
C ASP A 354 -15.27 -13.29 -8.90
N LEU A 355 -13.99 -13.22 -8.50
CA LEU A 355 -13.24 -14.39 -8.06
C LEU A 355 -13.72 -14.92 -6.70
N ASN A 356 -14.05 -14.04 -5.76
CA ASN A 356 -14.64 -14.43 -4.48
C ASN A 356 -16.02 -15.07 -4.65
N PHE A 357 -16.90 -14.50 -5.48
CA PHE A 357 -18.22 -15.06 -5.73
C PHE A 357 -18.15 -16.39 -6.50
N ARG A 358 -17.18 -16.54 -7.42
CA ARG A 358 -16.91 -17.84 -8.07
C ARG A 358 -16.47 -18.90 -7.07
N ARG A 359 -15.63 -18.55 -6.08
CA ARG A 359 -15.28 -19.46 -4.96
C ARG A 359 -16.50 -19.81 -4.13
N SER A 360 -17.33 -18.82 -3.75
CA SER A 360 -18.56 -19.06 -2.98
C SER A 360 -19.53 -19.98 -3.71
N ARG A 361 -19.69 -19.81 -5.03
CA ARG A 361 -20.51 -20.69 -5.87
C ARG A 361 -19.99 -22.13 -5.91
N ARG A 362 -18.67 -22.34 -5.98
CA ARG A 362 -18.07 -23.68 -5.90
C ARG A 362 -18.40 -24.36 -4.56
N ARG A 363 -18.25 -23.62 -3.44
CA ARG A 363 -18.60 -24.13 -2.11
C ARG A 363 -20.06 -24.57 -2.03
N VAL A 364 -21.00 -23.79 -2.54
CA VAL A 364 -22.43 -24.16 -2.58
C VAL A 364 -22.66 -25.50 -3.31
N LEU A 365 -21.90 -25.78 -4.38
CA LEU A 365 -22.01 -27.04 -5.13
C LEU A 365 -21.40 -28.23 -4.37
N ASP A 366 -20.25 -28.05 -3.73
CA ASP A 366 -19.59 -29.11 -2.97
C ASP A 366 -20.45 -29.52 -1.76
N LEU A 367 -21.12 -28.55 -1.12
CA LEU A 367 -22.00 -28.77 0.03
C LEU A 367 -23.23 -29.62 -0.31
N ALA A 368 -23.75 -29.54 -1.53
CA ALA A 368 -24.88 -30.34 -1.96
C ALA A 368 -24.52 -31.81 -2.26
N ARG A 369 -23.22 -32.10 -2.49
CA ARG A 369 -22.73 -33.47 -2.72
C ARG A 369 -22.43 -34.20 -1.41
N ASP A 370 -21.98 -33.49 -0.38
CA ASP A 370 -21.72 -34.09 0.94
C ASP A 370 -23.01 -34.44 1.70
N ASP A 371 -24.10 -33.72 1.47
CA ASP A 371 -25.40 -34.03 2.08
C ASP A 371 -26.04 -35.33 1.52
N ASP A 372 -25.52 -35.87 0.41
CA ASP A 372 -25.87 -37.19 -0.14
C ASP A 372 -25.18 -38.36 0.61
N VAL A 373 -24.11 -38.09 1.37
CA VAL A 373 -23.29 -39.11 2.06
C VAL A 373 -23.86 -39.50 3.43
N LEU A 374 -24.80 -38.71 3.96
CA LEU A 374 -25.47 -38.98 5.24
C LEU A 374 -26.83 -39.70 5.08
N LEU A 375 -26.97 -40.57 4.09
CA LEU A 375 -28.04 -41.56 4.05
C LEU A 375 -27.61 -42.79 4.88
N PRO A 376 -27.87 -42.89 6.21
CA PRO A 376 -27.90 -44.19 6.82
C PRO A 376 -29.01 -44.96 6.13
N SER A 377 -28.64 -46.01 5.41
CA SER A 377 -29.53 -47.07 4.95
C SER A 377 -30.48 -47.40 6.11
N ALA A 378 -31.74 -46.98 5.97
CA ALA A 378 -32.77 -47.26 6.95
C ALA A 378 -33.08 -48.75 6.85
N GLN A 379 -32.37 -49.53 7.66
CA GLN A 379 -32.66 -50.92 7.88
C GLN A 379 -34.08 -51.01 8.45
N VAL A 380 -34.89 -51.76 7.72
CA VAL A 380 -36.29 -52.10 7.95
C VAL A 380 -36.57 -52.35 9.44
N GLY A 381 -37.48 -51.57 10.02
CA GLY A 381 -38.12 -51.94 11.27
C GLY A 381 -38.61 -50.78 12.13
N SER A 382 -39.93 -50.69 12.24
CA SER A 382 -40.70 -49.99 13.29
C SER A 382 -41.15 -48.56 13.02
N SER A 383 -42.48 -48.48 12.94
CA SER A 383 -43.35 -47.32 12.84
C SER A 383 -43.25 -46.43 14.08
N HIS A 384 -42.80 -45.18 13.90
CA HIS A 384 -43.34 -44.00 14.60
C HIS A 384 -43.06 -42.76 13.72
N PHE A 385 -43.98 -41.80 13.72
CA PHE A 385 -43.96 -40.58 12.92
C PHE A 385 -42.61 -39.84 13.00
N VAL A 386 -41.76 -40.00 11.99
CA VAL A 386 -40.55 -39.19 11.81
C VAL A 386 -40.84 -38.19 10.69
N ALA A 387 -40.74 -36.90 11.02
CA ALA A 387 -40.77 -35.84 10.03
C ALA A 387 -39.75 -36.14 8.93
N SER A 388 -40.22 -36.10 7.68
CA SER A 388 -39.47 -36.45 6.47
C SER A 388 -38.00 -35.99 6.53
N PRO A 389 -36.99 -36.86 6.28
CA PRO A 389 -35.58 -36.48 6.25
C PRO A 389 -35.28 -35.35 5.26
N SER A 390 -36.10 -35.20 4.22
CA SER A 390 -36.04 -34.09 3.25
C SER A 390 -36.14 -32.70 3.89
N ASN A 391 -36.92 -32.53 4.97
CA ASN A 391 -37.12 -31.22 5.60
C ASN A 391 -35.93 -30.81 6.47
N ILE A 392 -35.24 -31.78 7.07
CA ILE A 392 -34.04 -31.55 7.90
C ILE A 392 -32.82 -31.25 7.01
N ILE A 393 -32.70 -31.91 5.86
CA ILE A 393 -31.64 -31.69 4.87
C ILE A 393 -31.83 -30.35 4.13
N LEU A 394 -33.07 -29.96 3.82
CA LEU A 394 -33.36 -28.65 3.23
C LEU A 394 -33.04 -27.49 4.20
N THR A 395 -33.27 -27.68 5.50
CA THR A 395 -32.93 -26.67 6.52
C THR A 395 -31.44 -26.59 6.83
N SER A 396 -30.66 -27.67 6.67
CA SER A 396 -29.20 -27.63 6.84
C SER A 396 -28.52 -26.92 5.66
N SER A 397 -28.88 -27.25 4.42
CA SER A 397 -28.32 -26.61 3.22
C SER A 397 -28.62 -25.10 3.16
N GLY A 398 -29.82 -24.68 3.56
CA GLY A 398 -30.19 -23.26 3.66
C GLY A 398 -29.37 -22.49 4.69
N LYS A 399 -29.09 -23.10 5.85
CA LYS A 399 -28.19 -22.52 6.87
C LYS A 399 -26.77 -22.36 6.33
N LYS A 400 -26.26 -23.36 5.58
CA LYS A 400 -24.92 -23.30 4.97
C LYS A 400 -24.84 -22.19 3.90
N PHE A 401 -25.86 -22.06 3.03
CA PHE A 401 -25.95 -20.95 2.08
C PHE A 401 -25.92 -19.59 2.79
N MET A 402 -26.73 -19.43 3.85
CA MET A 402 -26.76 -18.18 4.60
C MET A 402 -25.43 -17.88 5.29
N SER A 403 -24.70 -18.90 5.75
CA SER A 403 -23.33 -18.73 6.26
C SER A 403 -22.39 -18.17 5.21
N ILE A 404 -22.45 -18.65 3.97
CA ILE A 404 -21.62 -18.14 2.86
C ILE A 404 -21.95 -16.68 2.56
N VAL A 405 -23.23 -16.32 2.54
CA VAL A 405 -23.66 -14.92 2.34
C VAL A 405 -23.16 -14.05 3.48
N LYS A 406 -23.30 -14.50 4.73
CA LYS A 406 -22.80 -13.80 5.90
C LYS A 406 -21.27 -13.60 5.83
N ASP A 407 -20.52 -14.64 5.49
CA ASP A 407 -19.05 -14.56 5.37
C ASP A 407 -18.61 -13.47 4.39
N ILE A 408 -19.34 -13.30 3.27
CA ILE A 408 -19.08 -12.25 2.28
C ILE A 408 -19.42 -10.88 2.86
N LEU A 409 -20.61 -10.74 3.45
CA LEU A 409 -21.09 -9.47 4.00
C LEU A 409 -20.20 -8.96 5.15
N ASP A 410 -19.70 -9.86 6.00
CA ASP A 410 -18.81 -9.55 7.12
C ASP A 410 -17.47 -8.97 6.65
N GLN A 411 -17.04 -9.24 5.41
CA GLN A 411 -15.82 -8.63 4.85
C GLN A 411 -16.01 -7.18 4.44
N LEU A 412 -17.25 -6.76 4.16
CA LEU A 412 -17.54 -5.48 3.54
C LEU A 412 -17.60 -4.35 4.56
N THR A 413 -17.09 -3.20 4.15
CA THR A 413 -17.11 -1.93 4.87
C THR A 413 -18.27 -1.07 4.34
N PRO A 414 -18.80 -0.12 5.14
CA PRO A 414 -19.93 0.71 4.73
C PRO A 414 -19.73 1.43 3.39
N LEU A 415 -18.55 2.02 3.14
CA LEU A 415 -18.27 2.71 1.87
C LEU A 415 -18.17 1.73 0.69
N ALA A 416 -17.63 0.52 0.90
CA ALA A 416 -17.64 -0.49 -0.16
C ALA A 416 -19.07 -0.92 -0.52
N VAL A 417 -19.96 -1.05 0.48
CA VAL A 417 -21.38 -1.36 0.25
C VAL A 417 -22.07 -0.23 -0.53
N ILE A 418 -21.81 1.04 -0.20
CA ILE A 418 -22.38 2.17 -0.94
C ILE A 418 -22.00 2.14 -2.42
N HIS A 419 -20.74 1.82 -2.73
CA HIS A 419 -20.24 1.85 -4.10
C HIS A 419 -20.47 0.57 -4.92
N PHE A 420 -20.49 -0.60 -4.27
CA PHE A 420 -20.57 -1.90 -4.94
C PHE A 420 -21.80 -2.72 -4.53
N GLY A 421 -22.69 -2.20 -3.68
CA GLY A 421 -23.83 -2.93 -3.13
C GLY A 421 -24.75 -3.52 -4.19
N GLY A 422 -25.04 -2.78 -5.28
CA GLY A 422 -25.82 -3.31 -6.40
C GLY A 422 -25.14 -4.50 -7.10
N THR A 423 -23.84 -4.40 -7.32
CA THR A 423 -23.02 -5.48 -7.91
C THR A 423 -22.97 -6.69 -7.00
N ILE A 424 -22.75 -6.48 -5.70
CA ILE A 424 -22.72 -7.53 -4.67
C ILE A 424 -24.07 -8.24 -4.59
N LEU A 425 -25.17 -7.49 -4.55
CA LEU A 425 -26.53 -8.06 -4.49
C LEU A 425 -26.84 -8.91 -5.72
N ASN A 426 -26.50 -8.42 -6.92
CA ASN A 426 -26.66 -9.19 -8.15
C ASN A 426 -25.83 -10.50 -8.12
N LYS A 427 -24.59 -10.46 -7.63
CA LYS A 427 -23.77 -11.67 -7.49
C LYS A 427 -24.33 -12.63 -6.43
N ILE A 428 -24.89 -12.13 -5.32
CA ILE A 428 -25.60 -12.96 -4.33
C ILE A 428 -26.81 -13.65 -4.97
N LEU A 429 -27.59 -12.92 -5.77
CA LEU A 429 -28.72 -13.48 -6.52
C LEU A 429 -28.27 -14.64 -7.43
N GLN A 430 -27.16 -14.48 -8.15
CA GLN A 430 -26.62 -15.56 -9.00
C GLN A 430 -26.18 -16.80 -8.20
N VAL A 431 -25.62 -16.61 -7.00
CA VAL A 431 -25.30 -17.73 -6.12
C VAL A 431 -26.57 -18.40 -5.58
N PHE A 432 -27.61 -17.60 -5.30
CA PHE A 432 -28.92 -18.09 -4.89
C PHE A 432 -29.60 -18.90 -5.99
N ASP A 433 -29.63 -18.41 -7.24
CA ASP A 433 -30.19 -19.14 -8.38
C ASP A 433 -29.51 -20.50 -8.53
N ARG A 434 -28.17 -20.53 -8.39
CA ARG A 434 -27.42 -21.78 -8.44
C ARG A 434 -27.72 -22.72 -7.28
N TYR A 435 -27.93 -22.17 -6.08
CA TYR A 435 -28.38 -22.96 -4.93
C TYR A 435 -29.76 -23.59 -5.20
N ILE A 436 -30.72 -22.81 -5.70
CA ILE A 436 -32.06 -23.30 -6.06
C ILE A 436 -32.00 -24.37 -7.16
N GLU A 437 -31.20 -24.18 -8.22
CA GLU A 437 -30.98 -25.21 -9.25
C GLU A 437 -30.46 -26.53 -8.66
N THR A 438 -29.59 -26.43 -7.66
CA THR A 438 -28.99 -27.60 -7.01
C THR A 438 -30.03 -28.31 -6.14
N LEU A 439 -30.86 -27.57 -5.41
CA LEU A 439 -32.00 -28.13 -4.68
C LEU A 439 -33.00 -28.82 -5.62
N ILE A 440 -33.35 -28.19 -6.74
CA ILE A 440 -34.29 -28.76 -7.73
C ILE A 440 -33.75 -30.09 -8.26
N LYS A 441 -32.44 -30.19 -8.54
CA LYS A 441 -31.81 -31.42 -9.01
C LYS A 441 -31.74 -32.51 -7.94
N ALA A 442 -31.73 -32.15 -6.67
CA ALA A 442 -31.70 -33.08 -5.55
C ALA A 442 -33.10 -33.61 -5.18
N LEU A 443 -34.18 -33.03 -5.72
CA LEU A 443 -35.53 -33.55 -5.51
C LEU A 443 -35.69 -34.89 -6.29
N PRO A 444 -36.31 -35.92 -5.68
CA PRO A 444 -36.62 -37.15 -6.39
C PRO A 444 -37.43 -36.85 -7.66
N GLY A 445 -36.97 -37.31 -8.82
CA GLY A 445 -37.77 -37.28 -10.04
C GLY A 445 -39.06 -38.08 -9.84
N PRO A 446 -40.17 -37.73 -10.52
CA PRO A 446 -41.38 -38.55 -10.47
C PRO A 446 -41.00 -39.97 -10.90
N SER A 447 -41.24 -40.94 -10.02
CA SER A 447 -40.96 -42.36 -10.31
C SER A 447 -41.71 -42.77 -11.57
N GLU A 448 -41.04 -43.45 -12.49
CA GLU A 448 -41.66 -44.01 -13.70
C GLU A 448 -42.71 -45.11 -13.42
N ASP A 449 -43.06 -45.38 -12.16
CA ASP A 449 -44.12 -46.32 -11.77
C ASP A 449 -45.53 -45.71 -11.69
N ASP A 450 -45.70 -44.39 -11.88
CA ASP A 450 -47.03 -43.78 -12.05
C ASP A 450 -47.35 -43.58 -13.53
N SER A 451 -47.28 -44.67 -14.30
CA SER A 451 -47.91 -44.74 -15.62
C SER A 451 -49.41 -45.01 -15.50
N LEU A 452 -50.17 -44.10 -14.90
CA LEU A 452 -51.61 -43.98 -15.14
C LEU A 452 -52.00 -42.50 -15.25
N MET A 453 -51.90 -42.01 -16.50
CA MET A 453 -52.67 -40.94 -17.13
C MET A 453 -53.58 -40.11 -16.20
N GLU A 454 -53.05 -38.98 -15.67
CA GLU A 454 -53.76 -37.70 -15.40
C GLU A 454 -52.96 -36.83 -14.41
N SER A 455 -51.90 -36.12 -14.84
CA SER A 455 -51.27 -35.13 -13.92
C SER A 455 -50.43 -34.00 -14.53
N LYS A 456 -50.48 -33.78 -15.85
CA LYS A 456 -49.72 -32.65 -16.46
C LYS A 456 -50.36 -31.28 -16.18
N ASP A 457 -51.68 -31.24 -15.95
CA ASP A 457 -52.41 -30.00 -15.67
C ASP A 457 -52.39 -29.61 -14.19
N SER A 458 -52.30 -30.59 -13.29
CA SER A 458 -52.24 -30.37 -11.83
C SER A 458 -50.91 -29.75 -11.38
N LEU A 459 -49.79 -30.15 -12.02
CA LEU A 459 -48.46 -29.63 -11.70
C LEU A 459 -48.29 -28.17 -12.16
N ASN A 460 -48.83 -27.83 -13.33
CA ASN A 460 -48.85 -26.45 -13.84
C ASN A 460 -49.74 -25.52 -13.01
N PHE A 461 -50.84 -26.04 -12.46
CA PHE A 461 -51.72 -25.26 -11.58
C PHE A 461 -51.08 -24.98 -10.22
N ARG A 462 -50.39 -25.97 -9.62
CA ARG A 462 -49.63 -25.77 -8.37
C ARG A 462 -48.44 -24.83 -8.51
N LEU A 463 -47.69 -24.90 -9.61
CA LEU A 463 -46.58 -23.98 -9.88
C LEU A 463 -47.05 -22.53 -10.01
N LYS A 464 -48.17 -22.29 -10.70
CA LYS A 464 -48.78 -20.95 -10.79
C LYS A 464 -49.27 -20.43 -9.44
N GLN A 465 -49.84 -21.30 -8.60
CA GLN A 465 -50.33 -20.92 -7.29
C GLN A 465 -49.18 -20.60 -6.31
N MET A 466 -48.07 -21.34 -6.38
CA MET A 466 -46.86 -21.05 -5.58
C MET A 466 -46.13 -19.80 -6.04
N LEU A 467 -46.07 -19.52 -7.35
CA LEU A 467 -45.51 -18.27 -7.88
C LEU A 467 -46.34 -17.04 -7.48
N SER A 468 -47.67 -17.16 -7.40
CA SER A 468 -48.52 -16.04 -6.96
C SER A 468 -48.35 -15.70 -5.47
N LYS A 469 -48.02 -16.70 -4.63
CA LYS A 469 -47.75 -16.51 -3.20
C LYS A 469 -46.36 -15.95 -2.90
N LEU A 470 -45.45 -16.00 -3.87
CA LEU A 470 -44.11 -15.43 -3.76
C LEU A 470 -44.05 -13.95 -4.19
N HIS A 471 -45.10 -13.46 -4.86
CA HIS A 471 -45.21 -12.09 -5.39
C HIS A 471 -46.14 -11.17 -4.57
N SER A 472 -46.70 -11.63 -3.45
CA SER A 472 -47.37 -10.79 -2.44
C SER A 472 -46.55 -10.78 -1.17
#